data_AF-A0A7R8RST2-F1
#
_entry.id   AF-A0A7R8RST2-F1
#
_cell.length_a   1.000
_cell.length_b   1.000
_cell.length_c   1.000
_cell.angle_alpha   90.00
_cell.angle_beta   90.00
_cell.angle_gamma   90.00
#
_symmetry.space_group_name_H-M   'P 1'
#
loop_
_entity.id
_entity.type
_entity.pdbx_description
1 polymer ?
#
loop_
_entity_poly.entity_id
_entity_poly.type
_entity_poly.pdbx_seq_one_letter_code
_entity_poly.pdbx_strand_id
1 'polypeptide(L)'
;MSRWRELPAELDPASYRLAVRLRLLKDHSGLRKRQLATKTGYSTKSWERYLGGRSLPPHDAVEAMAQLTGEDPTRLLALREIAAAGRQRHQPFAPAPETTAPGTPSLERTILAAALRELKTRTGLSLVGLAERTAYSRSSWHRCLTGTTLPPRRAVEDLCRLADEPPGRCLALWEIADSAESGRTTRAKTGTS
;
A
#
# COMPACT_ATOMS: atom_id res chain seq x y z
N MET A 1 -27.42 3.43 25.39
CA MET A 1 -27.18 2.91 24.02
C MET A 1 -26.17 3.80 23.32
N SER A 2 -25.14 3.23 22.69
CA SER A 2 -24.14 4.07 22.01
C SER A 2 -24.70 4.58 20.70
N ARG A 3 -24.69 5.91 20.50
CA ARG A 3 -25.08 6.53 19.23
C ARG A 3 -24.03 6.17 18.18
N TRP A 4 -24.29 5.10 17.43
CA TRP A 4 -23.40 4.66 16.38
C TRP A 4 -23.50 5.58 15.16
N ARG A 5 -22.37 5.76 14.49
CA ARG A 5 -22.35 6.46 13.20
C ARG A 5 -22.90 5.53 12.12
N GLU A 6 -23.60 6.08 11.14
CA GLU A 6 -24.10 5.31 10.01
C GLU A 6 -22.96 4.58 9.29
N LEU A 7 -23.25 3.34 8.88
CA LEU A 7 -22.33 2.55 8.08
C LEU A 7 -22.40 3.05 6.64
N PRO A 8 -21.26 3.24 5.95
CA PRO A 8 -21.25 3.62 4.54
C PRO A 8 -22.17 2.71 3.69
N ALA A 9 -22.98 3.32 2.81
CA ALA A 9 -23.93 2.60 1.98
C ALA A 9 -23.23 1.73 0.92
N GLU A 10 -22.01 2.09 0.51
CA GLU A 10 -21.20 1.33 -0.45
C GLU A 10 -20.47 0.13 0.17
N LEU A 11 -20.76 -0.21 1.43
CA LEU A 11 -20.17 -1.37 2.07
C LEU A 11 -20.68 -2.67 1.46
N ASP A 12 -19.74 -3.54 1.11
CA ASP A 12 -20.02 -4.94 0.82
C ASP A 12 -20.93 -5.55 1.92
N PRO A 13 -21.97 -6.33 1.54
CA PRO A 13 -22.93 -6.88 2.49
C PRO A 13 -22.32 -7.68 3.64
N ALA A 14 -21.22 -8.42 3.40
CA ALA A 14 -20.56 -9.19 4.45
C ALA A 14 -19.77 -8.26 5.40
N SER A 15 -19.14 -7.21 4.88
CA SER A 15 -18.53 -6.16 5.68
C SER A 15 -19.53 -5.41 6.56
N TYR A 16 -20.72 -5.11 6.04
CA TYR A 16 -21.81 -4.51 6.82
C TYR A 16 -22.23 -5.43 7.97
N ARG A 17 -22.48 -6.72 7.67
CA ARG A 17 -22.86 -7.73 8.68
C ARG A 17 -21.83 -7.87 9.80
N LEU A 18 -20.53 -7.91 9.44
CA LEU A 18 -19.44 -7.96 10.42
C LEU A 18 -19.46 -6.72 11.34
N ALA A 19 -19.58 -5.52 10.77
CA ALA A 19 -19.59 -4.29 11.54
C ALA A 19 -20.80 -4.20 12.49
N VAL A 20 -21.98 -4.61 12.05
CA VAL A 20 -23.18 -4.70 12.89
C VAL A 20 -22.99 -5.71 14.02
N ARG A 21 -22.47 -6.91 13.72
CA ARG A 21 -22.22 -7.93 14.75
C ARG A 21 -21.26 -7.41 15.81
N LEU A 22 -20.16 -6.78 15.43
CA LEU A 22 -19.20 -6.19 16.38
C LEU A 22 -19.82 -5.05 17.21
N ARG A 23 -20.73 -4.24 16.65
CA ARG A 23 -21.45 -3.21 17.41
C ARG A 23 -22.37 -3.82 18.46
N LEU A 24 -23.09 -4.88 18.12
CA LEU A 24 -23.94 -5.62 19.06
C LEU A 24 -23.11 -6.24 20.17
N LEU A 25 -21.96 -6.85 19.83
CA LEU A 25 -21.03 -7.41 20.81
C LEU A 25 -20.50 -6.36 21.77
N LYS A 26 -20.07 -5.22 21.23
CA LYS A 26 -19.62 -4.10 22.05
C LYS A 26 -20.76 -3.61 22.95
N ASP A 27 -21.97 -3.40 22.43
CA ASP A 27 -23.06 -2.84 23.23
C ASP A 27 -23.54 -3.77 24.35
N HIS A 28 -23.50 -5.10 24.13
CA HIS A 28 -23.81 -6.06 25.19
C HIS A 28 -22.71 -6.12 26.26
N SER A 29 -21.44 -5.91 25.87
CA SER A 29 -20.31 -5.97 26.80
C SER A 29 -20.34 -4.89 27.88
N GLY A 30 -21.17 -3.85 27.71
CA GLY A 30 -21.20 -2.67 28.59
C GLY A 30 -19.93 -1.83 28.56
N LEU A 31 -18.91 -2.22 27.79
CA LEU A 31 -17.61 -1.55 27.76
C LEU A 31 -17.69 -0.23 27.01
N ARG A 32 -17.10 0.81 27.62
CA ARG A 32 -16.79 2.05 26.89
C ARG A 32 -15.70 1.76 25.86
N LYS A 33 -15.71 2.46 24.72
CA LYS A 33 -14.71 2.25 23.64
C LYS A 33 -13.26 2.38 24.11
N ARG A 34 -12.99 3.25 25.10
CA ARG A 34 -11.66 3.38 25.72
C ARG A 34 -11.25 2.11 26.48
N GLN A 35 -12.18 1.49 27.20
CA GLN A 35 -11.94 0.23 27.90
C GLN A 35 -11.73 -0.93 26.92
N LEU A 36 -12.51 -0.97 25.83
CA LEU A 36 -12.31 -1.93 24.75
C LEU A 36 -10.90 -1.79 24.12
N ALA A 37 -10.48 -0.56 23.83
CA ALA A 37 -9.15 -0.26 23.32
C ALA A 37 -8.04 -0.77 24.26
N THR A 38 -8.12 -0.45 25.55
CA THR A 38 -7.15 -0.91 26.55
C THR A 38 -7.13 -2.44 26.69
N LYS A 39 -8.30 -3.09 26.75
CA LYS A 39 -8.38 -4.56 26.93
C LYS A 39 -7.93 -5.37 25.71
N THR A 40 -7.91 -4.76 24.53
CA THR A 40 -7.57 -5.44 23.27
C THR A 40 -6.22 -5.02 22.70
N GLY A 41 -5.53 -4.05 23.34
CA GLY A 41 -4.24 -3.54 22.86
C GLY A 41 -4.31 -2.63 21.62
N TYR A 42 -5.51 -2.26 21.16
CA TYR A 42 -5.71 -1.39 19.99
C TYR A 42 -6.12 0.03 20.38
N SER A 43 -5.82 1.02 19.53
CA SER A 43 -6.27 2.40 19.77
C SER A 43 -7.80 2.54 19.62
N THR A 44 -8.39 3.51 20.31
CA THR A 44 -9.82 3.86 20.15
C THR A 44 -10.15 4.25 18.70
N LYS A 45 -9.22 4.91 18.00
CA LYS A 45 -9.36 5.30 16.59
C LYS A 45 -9.38 4.09 15.64
N SER A 46 -8.64 3.03 15.96
CA SER A 46 -8.70 1.75 15.23
C SER A 46 -10.07 1.11 15.40
N TRP A 47 -10.56 1.01 16.63
CA TRP A 47 -11.91 0.49 16.92
C TRP A 47 -13.03 1.28 16.27
N GLU A 48 -12.93 2.62 16.21
CA GLU A 48 -13.89 3.46 15.49
C GLU A 48 -13.89 3.25 13.97
N ARG A 49 -12.79 2.75 13.43
CA ARG A 49 -12.69 2.41 12.02
C ARG A 49 -13.32 1.05 11.76
N TYR A 50 -13.03 0.06 12.60
CA TYR A 50 -13.56 -1.30 12.52
C TYR A 50 -15.07 -1.34 12.75
N LEU A 51 -15.53 -0.77 13.88
CA LEU A 51 -16.96 -0.64 14.20
C LEU A 51 -17.68 0.28 13.22
N GLY A 52 -16.95 1.20 12.59
CA GLY A 52 -17.47 2.07 11.54
C GLY A 52 -17.56 1.40 10.16
N GLY A 53 -17.14 0.15 10.01
CA GLY A 53 -17.08 -0.53 8.71
C GLY A 53 -16.08 0.08 7.72
N ARG A 54 -15.25 1.04 8.15
CA ARG A 54 -14.27 1.72 7.26
C ARG A 54 -13.00 0.91 7.07
N SER A 55 -12.76 -0.09 7.91
CA SER A 55 -11.61 -0.97 7.82
C SER A 55 -11.99 -2.34 8.36
N LEU A 56 -11.44 -3.37 7.74
CA LEU A 56 -11.59 -4.73 8.23
C LEU A 56 -10.74 -4.89 9.51
N PRO A 57 -11.32 -5.33 10.63
CA PRO A 57 -10.54 -5.63 11.82
C PRO A 57 -9.54 -6.76 11.54
N PRO A 58 -8.31 -6.69 12.07
CA PRO A 58 -7.37 -7.80 12.02
C PRO A 58 -7.93 -9.00 12.79
N HIS A 59 -7.39 -10.19 12.50
CA HIS A 59 -7.81 -11.45 13.12
C HIS A 59 -7.81 -11.34 14.65
N ASP A 60 -6.70 -10.90 15.22
CA ASP A 60 -6.50 -10.79 16.67
C ASP A 60 -7.48 -9.80 17.33
N ALA A 61 -7.92 -8.75 16.64
CA ALA A 61 -8.93 -7.83 17.17
C ALA A 61 -10.31 -8.49 17.25
N VAL A 62 -10.66 -9.30 16.25
CA VAL A 62 -11.92 -10.05 16.22
C VAL A 62 -11.93 -11.12 17.32
N GLU A 63 -10.81 -11.83 17.46
CA GLU A 63 -10.61 -12.83 18.49
C GLU A 63 -10.67 -12.23 19.90
N ALA A 64 -9.94 -11.14 20.16
CA ALA A 64 -9.98 -10.46 21.45
C ALA A 64 -11.39 -9.95 21.80
N MET A 65 -12.16 -9.50 20.81
CA MET A 65 -13.55 -9.11 21.01
C MET A 65 -14.43 -10.31 21.35
N ALA A 66 -14.31 -11.42 20.62
CA ALA A 66 -15.05 -12.65 20.89
C ALA A 66 -14.77 -13.15 22.32
N GLN A 67 -13.50 -13.21 22.73
CA GLN A 67 -13.08 -13.60 24.08
C GLN A 67 -13.65 -12.68 25.16
N LEU A 68 -13.60 -11.35 24.96
CA LEU A 68 -14.15 -10.38 25.93
C LEU A 68 -15.67 -10.44 26.09
N THR A 69 -16.37 -11.01 25.12
CA THR A 69 -17.84 -11.12 25.12
C THR A 69 -18.37 -12.52 25.33
N GLY A 70 -17.48 -13.51 25.47
CA GLY A 70 -17.87 -14.92 25.60
C GLY A 70 -18.52 -15.48 24.33
N GLU A 71 -18.23 -14.90 23.16
CA GLU A 71 -18.75 -15.36 21.87
C GLU A 71 -17.75 -16.26 21.16
N ASP A 72 -18.25 -17.12 20.28
CA ASP A 72 -17.40 -18.06 19.54
C ASP A 72 -16.51 -17.30 18.52
N PRO A 73 -15.18 -17.30 18.69
CA PRO A 73 -14.26 -16.63 17.77
C PRO A 73 -14.33 -17.23 16.37
N THR A 74 -14.58 -18.53 16.24
CA THR A 74 -14.59 -19.25 14.94
C THR A 74 -15.65 -18.66 14.02
N ARG A 75 -16.88 -18.50 14.52
CA ARG A 75 -17.99 -17.93 13.75
C ARG A 75 -17.73 -16.48 13.34
N LEU A 76 -17.10 -15.69 14.21
CA LEU A 76 -16.84 -14.28 13.95
C LEU A 76 -15.68 -14.10 12.95
N LEU A 77 -14.67 -14.96 13.01
CA LEU A 77 -13.55 -15.02 12.07
C LEU A 77 -13.99 -15.51 10.69
N ALA A 78 -14.86 -16.52 10.61
CA ALA A 78 -15.46 -16.93 9.33
C ALA A 78 -16.20 -15.76 8.65
N LEU A 79 -16.93 -14.95 9.43
CA LEU A 79 -17.59 -13.75 8.93
C LEU A 79 -16.59 -12.68 8.46
N ARG A 80 -15.45 -12.54 9.14
CA ARG A 80 -14.34 -11.68 8.73
C ARG A 80 -13.75 -12.11 7.39
N GLU A 81 -13.55 -13.41 7.17
CA GLU A 81 -13.00 -13.92 5.89
C GLU A 81 -13.95 -13.65 4.73
N ILE A 82 -15.25 -13.87 4.91
CA ILE A 82 -16.25 -13.56 3.88
C ILE A 82 -16.23 -12.05 3.58
N ALA A 83 -16.14 -11.20 4.61
CA ALA A 83 -16.03 -9.75 4.44
C ALA A 83 -14.72 -9.32 3.75
N ALA A 84 -13.61 -10.02 4.01
CA ALA A 84 -12.33 -9.78 3.35
C ALA A 84 -12.42 -10.12 1.85
N ALA A 85 -12.99 -11.27 1.51
CA ALA A 85 -13.19 -11.70 0.13
C ALA A 85 -14.16 -10.78 -0.63
N GLY A 86 -15.25 -10.34 0.02
CA GLY A 86 -16.19 -9.37 -0.57
C GLY A 86 -15.52 -8.04 -0.88
N ARG A 87 -14.68 -7.52 0.03
CA ARG A 87 -13.89 -6.31 -0.22
C ARG A 87 -12.88 -6.46 -1.34
N GLN A 88 -12.23 -7.61 -1.47
CA GLN A 88 -11.30 -7.85 -2.58
C GLN A 88 -12.00 -7.83 -3.94
N ARG A 89 -13.27 -8.29 -4.00
CA ARG A 89 -14.09 -8.27 -5.23
C ARG A 89 -14.69 -6.89 -5.53
N HIS A 90 -15.13 -6.19 -4.48
CA HIS A 90 -15.74 -4.87 -4.58
C HIS A 90 -14.72 -3.74 -4.63
N GLN A 91 -13.46 -4.00 -4.32
CA GLN A 91 -12.36 -3.10 -4.65
C GLN A 91 -12.29 -3.11 -6.18
N PRO A 92 -12.71 -2.04 -6.88
CA PRO A 92 -12.22 -1.85 -8.23
C PRO A 92 -10.69 -1.86 -8.11
N PHE A 93 -9.96 -2.29 -9.14
CA PHE A 93 -8.54 -1.97 -9.20
C PHE A 93 -8.40 -0.44 -9.25
N ALA A 94 -8.42 0.15 -8.07
CA ALA A 94 -8.37 1.55 -7.80
C ALA A 94 -7.19 1.68 -6.84
N PRO A 95 -6.11 2.37 -7.25
CA PRO A 95 -5.00 2.63 -6.36
C PRO A 95 -5.55 3.36 -5.12
N ALA A 96 -5.01 3.00 -3.95
CA ALA A 96 -5.43 3.51 -2.65
C ALA A 96 -5.54 5.05 -2.61
N PRO A 97 -6.40 5.63 -1.75
CA PRO A 97 -6.60 7.07 -1.68
C PRO A 97 -5.31 7.78 -1.29
N GLU A 98 -4.84 8.61 -2.21
CA GLU A 98 -3.66 9.43 -2.13
C GLU A 98 -3.80 10.45 -1.00
N THR A 99 -3.04 10.25 0.08
CA THR A 99 -2.56 11.36 0.90
C THR A 99 -1.12 11.60 0.50
N THR A 100 -0.92 12.54 -0.43
CA THR A 100 0.37 13.03 -0.97
C THR A 100 1.26 11.96 -1.62
N ALA A 101 1.18 11.87 -2.96
CA ALA A 101 1.98 11.01 -3.85
C ALA A 101 3.51 11.21 -3.69
N PRO A 102 4.31 10.19 -4.09
CA PRO A 102 4.73 10.07 -5.48
C PRO A 102 4.18 8.79 -6.13
N GLY A 103 3.79 8.95 -7.40
CA GLY A 103 2.92 8.03 -8.13
C GLY A 103 3.41 6.59 -8.22
N THR A 104 2.45 5.68 -8.36
CA THR A 104 2.69 4.27 -8.68
C THR A 104 3.74 4.19 -9.80
N PRO A 105 4.90 3.56 -9.57
CA PRO A 105 5.88 3.39 -10.62
C PRO A 105 5.19 2.67 -11.77
N SER A 106 5.30 3.23 -12.97
CA SER A 106 4.73 2.57 -14.15
C SER A 106 5.43 1.22 -14.33
N LEU A 107 4.81 0.28 -15.03
CA LEU A 107 5.38 -1.06 -15.21
C LEU A 107 6.79 -0.96 -15.82
N GLU A 108 6.98 -0.05 -16.77
CA GLU A 108 8.23 0.28 -17.43
C GLU A 108 9.29 0.78 -16.44
N ARG A 109 8.90 1.69 -15.52
CA ARG A 109 9.78 2.18 -14.44
C ARG A 109 10.15 1.09 -13.45
N THR A 110 9.23 0.15 -13.19
CA THR A 110 9.47 -0.99 -12.31
C THR A 110 10.45 -1.98 -12.93
N ILE A 111 10.29 -2.26 -14.23
CA ILE A 111 11.20 -3.13 -15.01
C ILE A 111 12.60 -2.51 -15.08
N LEU A 112 12.71 -1.21 -15.37
CA LEU A 112 13.99 -0.50 -15.37
C LEU A 112 14.65 -0.54 -13.98
N ALA A 113 13.90 -0.23 -12.92
CA ALA A 113 14.41 -0.25 -11.56
C ALA A 113 14.88 -1.65 -11.12
N ALA A 114 14.20 -2.71 -11.55
CA ALA A 114 14.63 -4.09 -11.31
C ALA A 114 15.96 -4.40 -12.04
N ALA A 115 16.07 -4.04 -13.32
CA ALA A 115 17.31 -4.24 -14.09
C ALA A 115 18.51 -3.49 -13.46
N LEU A 116 18.32 -2.24 -13.03
CA LEU A 116 19.40 -1.48 -12.38
C LEU A 116 19.79 -2.07 -11.01
N ARG A 117 18.85 -2.65 -10.25
CA ARG A 117 19.17 -3.36 -8.99
C ARG A 117 20.00 -4.62 -9.25
N GLU A 118 19.67 -5.35 -10.31
CA GLU A 118 20.42 -6.53 -10.71
C GLU A 118 21.86 -6.16 -11.12
N LEU A 119 22.03 -5.13 -11.96
CA LEU A 119 23.36 -4.61 -12.32
C LEU A 119 24.16 -4.21 -11.08
N LYS A 120 23.56 -3.43 -10.17
CA LYS A 120 24.19 -3.03 -8.91
C LYS A 120 24.61 -4.25 -8.06
N THR A 121 23.82 -5.31 -8.06
CA THR A 121 24.15 -6.52 -7.28
C THR A 121 25.36 -7.24 -7.89
N ARG A 122 25.47 -7.27 -9.22
CA ARG A 122 26.61 -7.86 -9.95
C ARG A 122 27.91 -7.07 -9.77
N THR A 123 27.82 -5.75 -9.59
CA THR A 123 29.02 -4.93 -9.28
C THR A 123 29.52 -5.10 -7.85
N GLY A 124 28.73 -5.75 -6.98
CA GLY A 124 29.06 -5.89 -5.55
C GLY A 124 29.04 -4.56 -4.79
N LEU A 125 28.50 -3.49 -5.38
CA LEU A 125 28.52 -2.16 -4.78
C LEU A 125 27.34 -1.93 -3.84
N SER A 126 27.61 -1.37 -2.66
CA SER A 126 26.57 -0.86 -1.78
C SER A 126 25.97 0.45 -2.33
N LEU A 127 24.83 0.93 -1.79
CA LEU A 127 24.30 2.26 -2.19
C LEU A 127 25.30 3.40 -1.92
N VAL A 128 26.15 3.23 -0.91
CA VAL A 128 27.20 4.18 -0.55
C VAL A 128 28.34 4.09 -1.57
N GLY A 129 28.83 2.88 -1.88
CA GLY A 129 29.88 2.69 -2.87
C GLY A 129 29.48 3.10 -4.29
N LEU A 130 28.17 3.09 -4.59
CA LEU A 130 27.61 3.63 -5.83
C LEU A 130 27.58 5.17 -5.81
N ALA A 131 27.21 5.78 -4.69
CA ALA A 131 27.21 7.23 -4.53
C ALA A 131 28.61 7.86 -4.54
N GLU A 132 29.64 7.11 -4.12
CA GLU A 132 31.04 7.55 -4.18
C GLU A 132 31.62 7.47 -5.60
N ARG A 133 31.14 6.52 -6.42
CA ARG A 133 31.64 6.25 -7.78
C ARG A 133 30.84 6.98 -8.87
N THR A 134 29.78 7.70 -8.50
CA THR A 134 28.90 8.41 -9.44
C THR A 134 28.59 9.81 -8.92
N ALA A 135 28.13 10.70 -9.79
CA ALA A 135 27.80 12.08 -9.41
C ALA A 135 26.48 12.21 -8.59
N TYR A 136 25.92 11.10 -8.09
CA TYR A 136 24.59 11.06 -7.48
C TYR A 136 24.63 10.58 -6.03
N SER A 137 23.86 11.24 -5.16
CA SER A 137 23.78 10.88 -3.74
C SER A 137 23.13 9.51 -3.50
N ARG A 138 23.39 8.93 -2.32
CA ARG A 138 22.73 7.69 -1.82
C ARG A 138 21.21 7.77 -1.90
N SER A 139 20.65 8.93 -1.54
CA SER A 139 19.21 9.18 -1.54
C SER A 139 18.63 9.23 -2.95
N SER A 140 19.35 9.82 -3.89
CA SER A 140 18.98 9.83 -5.32
C SER A 140 18.97 8.42 -5.88
N TRP A 141 20.00 7.61 -5.58
CA TRP A 141 20.07 6.22 -5.96
C TRP A 141 18.98 5.37 -5.33
N HIS A 142 18.68 5.57 -4.04
CA HIS A 142 17.60 4.88 -3.35
C HIS A 142 16.25 5.14 -4.02
N ARG A 143 15.95 6.40 -4.39
CA ARG A 143 14.71 6.75 -5.07
C ARG A 143 14.59 6.14 -6.46
N CYS A 144 15.66 6.21 -7.25
CA CYS A 144 15.69 5.65 -8.61
C CYS A 144 15.56 4.13 -8.59
N LEU A 145 16.33 3.47 -7.72
CA LEU A 145 16.27 2.03 -7.57
C LEU A 145 14.96 1.57 -6.97
N THR A 146 14.24 2.37 -6.18
CA THR A 146 12.89 2.04 -5.68
C THR A 146 11.81 2.22 -6.76
N GLY A 147 12.14 2.80 -7.92
CA GLY A 147 11.18 3.11 -8.99
C GLY A 147 10.38 4.39 -8.75
N THR A 148 10.59 5.07 -7.62
CA THR A 148 9.87 6.30 -7.24
C THR A 148 10.23 7.51 -8.10
N THR A 149 11.31 7.45 -8.87
CA THR A 149 11.76 8.52 -9.76
C THR A 149 12.53 7.91 -10.91
N LEU A 150 12.32 8.40 -12.14
CA LEU A 150 13.11 7.97 -13.28
C LEU A 150 14.56 8.47 -13.11
N PRO A 151 15.58 7.60 -13.11
CA PRO A 151 16.97 8.03 -13.07
C PRO A 151 17.31 8.87 -14.31
N PRO A 152 18.17 9.89 -14.20
CA PRO A 152 18.70 10.57 -15.38
C PRO A 152 19.50 9.57 -16.24
N ARG A 153 19.45 9.74 -17.57
CA ARG A 153 20.11 8.83 -18.54
C ARG A 153 21.59 8.57 -18.19
N ARG A 154 22.32 9.62 -17.75
CA ARG A 154 23.72 9.52 -17.30
C ARG A 154 23.93 8.57 -16.12
N ALA A 155 23.00 8.51 -15.15
CA ALA A 155 23.09 7.56 -14.04
C ALA A 155 23.00 6.11 -14.52
N VAL A 156 22.16 5.84 -15.52
CA VAL A 156 22.05 4.51 -16.14
C VAL A 156 23.36 4.14 -16.84
N GLU A 157 23.93 5.05 -17.62
CA GLU A 157 25.21 4.86 -18.32
C GLU A 157 26.37 4.60 -17.35
N ASP A 158 26.46 5.37 -16.26
CA ASP A 158 27.52 5.21 -15.26
C ASP A 158 27.42 3.87 -14.53
N LEU A 159 26.21 3.40 -14.20
CA LEU A 159 26.02 2.08 -13.60
C LEU A 159 26.35 0.94 -14.57
N CYS A 160 25.99 1.06 -15.84
CA CYS A 160 26.37 0.10 -16.87
C CYS A 160 27.90 0.03 -17.04
N ARG A 161 28.57 1.20 -17.06
CA ARG A 161 30.04 1.27 -17.12
C ARG A 161 30.70 0.62 -15.90
N LEU A 162 30.16 0.83 -14.70
CA LEU A 162 30.64 0.21 -13.48
C LEU A 162 30.42 -1.31 -13.44
N ALA A 163 29.46 -1.83 -14.20
CA ALA A 163 29.16 -3.25 -14.31
C ALA A 163 29.85 -3.93 -15.50
N ASP A 164 30.62 -3.19 -16.30
CA ASP A 164 31.22 -3.66 -17.55
C ASP A 164 30.19 -4.25 -18.55
N GLU A 165 28.96 -3.73 -18.52
CA GLU A 165 27.84 -4.18 -19.35
C GLU A 165 27.46 -3.10 -20.38
N PRO A 166 27.16 -3.47 -21.64
CA PRO A 166 26.77 -2.52 -22.66
C PRO A 166 25.45 -1.81 -22.30
N PRO A 167 25.40 -0.46 -22.39
CA PRO A 167 24.25 0.30 -21.89
C PRO A 167 22.99 0.14 -22.76
N GLY A 168 23.10 -0.45 -23.96
CA GLY A 168 22.00 -0.51 -24.94
C GLY A 168 20.70 -1.10 -24.40
N ARG A 169 20.78 -2.18 -23.61
CA ARG A 169 19.58 -2.81 -23.01
C ARG A 169 18.93 -1.90 -21.95
N CYS A 170 19.73 -1.27 -21.09
CA CYS A 170 19.23 -0.40 -20.04
C CYS A 170 18.72 0.95 -20.59
N LEU A 171 19.34 1.46 -21.65
CA LEU A 171 18.91 2.68 -22.35
C LEU A 171 17.60 2.47 -23.11
N ALA A 172 17.41 1.32 -23.77
CA ALA A 172 16.14 0.99 -24.40
C ALA A 172 14.99 0.94 -23.38
N LEU A 173 15.22 0.32 -22.21
CA LEU A 173 14.25 0.32 -21.10
C LEU A 173 14.00 1.73 -20.54
N TRP A 174 15.04 2.56 -20.48
CA TRP A 174 14.92 3.95 -20.06
C TRP A 174 14.06 4.78 -21.02
N GLU A 175 14.26 4.62 -22.33
CA GLU A 175 13.48 5.33 -23.37
C GLU A 175 12.00 4.94 -23.35
N ILE A 176 11.70 3.66 -23.12
CA ILE A 176 10.32 3.18 -22.95
C ILE A 176 9.68 3.82 -21.71
N ALA A 177 10.40 3.91 -20.60
CA ALA A 177 9.91 4.50 -19.36
C ALA A 177 9.73 6.03 -19.46
N ASP A 178 10.65 6.72 -20.11
CA ASP A 178 10.59 8.17 -20.38
C ASP A 178 9.43 8.53 -21.33
N SER A 179 9.23 7.73 -22.37
CA SER A 179 8.10 7.88 -23.31
C SER A 179 6.75 7.71 -22.62
N ALA A 180 6.64 6.74 -21.70
CA ALA A 180 5.42 6.52 -20.91
C ALA A 180 5.12 7.67 -19.92
N GLU A 181 6.13 8.42 -19.49
CA GLU A 181 5.99 9.60 -18.62
C GLU A 181 5.62 10.85 -19.42
N SER A 182 6.26 11.03 -20.57
CA SER A 182 5.97 12.11 -21.52
C SER A 182 4.54 12.01 -22.07
N GLY A 183 4.07 10.81 -22.44
CA GLY A 183 2.70 10.59 -22.95
C GLY A 183 1.60 10.89 -21.93
N ARG A 184 1.83 10.59 -20.64
CA ARG A 184 0.89 10.93 -19.55
C ARG A 184 0.79 12.44 -19.32
N THR A 185 1.91 13.14 -19.42
CA THR A 185 1.99 14.60 -19.25
C THR A 185 1.28 15.34 -20.38
N THR A 186 1.38 14.85 -21.61
CA THR A 186 0.66 15.42 -22.77
C THR A 186 -0.85 15.17 -22.68
N ARG A 187 -1.29 13.96 -22.30
CA ARG A 187 -2.72 13.64 -22.14
C ARG A 187 -3.41 14.45 -21.03
N ALA A 188 -2.69 14.77 -19.96
CA ALA A 188 -3.19 15.61 -18.88
C ALA A 188 -3.43 17.08 -19.32
N LYS A 189 -2.66 17.58 -20.31
CA LYS A 189 -2.79 18.95 -20.82
C LYS A 189 -3.94 19.13 -21.83
N THR A 190 -4.37 18.07 -22.51
CA THR A 190 -5.43 18.12 -23.54
C THR A 190 -6.85 17.95 -23.01
N GLY A 191 -7.04 17.68 -21.71
CA GLY A 191 -8.36 17.48 -21.08
C GLY A 191 -8.97 18.74 -20.46
N THR A 192 -8.44 19.93 -20.75
CA THR A 192 -8.95 21.21 -20.25
C THR A 192 -9.03 22.21 -21.39
N SER A 193 -10.01 22.04 -22.26
CA SER A 193 -10.47 23.07 -23.22
C SER A 193 -11.94 22.81 -23.55
#